data_AF-A0A527XHZ9-F1
#
_entry.id   AF-A0A527XHZ9-F1
#
_cell.length_a   1.000
_cell.length_b   1.000
_cell.length_c   1.000
_cell.angle_alpha   90.00
_cell.angle_beta   90.00
_cell.angle_gamma   90.00
#
_symmetry.space_group_name_H-M   'P 1'
#
loop_
_entity.id
_entity.type
_entity.pdbx_description
1 polymer ?
#
loop_
_entity_poly.entity_id
_entity_poly.type
_entity_poly.pdbx_seq_one_letter_code
_entity_poly.pdbx_strand_id
1 'polypeptide(L)'
;LGRVRAGVLEQGTVDLLGEAGAADRLHAQGLPHEGISLAFDGRAHRIDMSALTGGKHVTVYGQTEVTLDLMQKREAAGLQT
;
A
#
# COMPACT_ATOMS: atom_id res chain seq x y z
N LEU A 1 -10.53 -7.20 -19.94
CA LEU A 1 -9.47 -6.41 -19.27
C LEU A 1 -9.98 -6.04 -17.88
N GLY A 2 -9.86 -6.98 -16.93
CA GLY A 2 -10.38 -6.79 -15.57
C GLY A 2 -9.62 -5.67 -14.88
N ARG A 3 -10.35 -4.73 -14.26
CA ARG A 3 -9.77 -3.61 -13.51
C ARG A 3 -8.82 -4.18 -12.45
N VAL A 4 -7.52 -3.95 -12.61
CA VAL A 4 -6.55 -4.15 -11.53
C VAL A 4 -6.99 -3.23 -10.40
N ARG A 5 -7.39 -3.80 -9.27
CA ARG A 5 -7.74 -3.01 -8.09
C ARG A 5 -6.42 -2.47 -7.54
N ALA A 6 -6.19 -1.17 -7.70
CA ALA A 6 -5.13 -0.50 -6.95
C ALA A 6 -5.38 -0.75 -5.46
N GLY A 7 -4.44 -1.39 -4.78
CA GLY A 7 -4.46 -1.51 -3.33
C GLY A 7 -3.94 -0.22 -2.72
N VAL A 8 -4.71 0.38 -1.83
CA VAL A 8 -4.22 1.44 -0.94
C VAL A 8 -3.91 0.75 0.38
N LEU A 9 -2.63 0.75 0.77
CA LEU A 9 -2.16 0.17 2.00
C LEU A 9 -1.94 1.27 3.03
N GLU A 10 -2.50 1.08 4.22
CA GLU A 10 -2.20 1.92 5.37
C GLU A 10 -0.78 1.61 5.89
N GLN A 11 -0.17 2.58 6.58
CA GLN A 11 1.17 2.42 7.17
C GLN A 11 1.28 1.14 8.01
N GLY A 12 0.28 0.83 8.84
CA GLY A 12 0.32 -0.39 9.67
C GLY A 12 0.37 -1.69 8.85
N THR A 13 -0.23 -1.72 7.65
CA THR A 13 -0.14 -2.88 6.76
C THR A 13 1.25 -2.98 6.11
N VAL A 14 1.84 -1.85 5.75
CA VAL A 14 3.23 -1.79 5.26
C VAL A 14 4.19 -2.30 6.33
N ASP A 15 4.03 -1.82 7.57
CA ASP A 15 4.86 -2.23 8.70
C ASP A 15 4.74 -3.74 8.96
N LEU A 16 3.51 -4.28 8.95
CA LEU A 16 3.26 -5.71 9.13
C LEU A 16 3.87 -6.57 8.02
N LEU A 17 3.84 -6.10 6.77
CA LEU A 17 4.52 -6.78 5.66
C LEU A 17 6.04 -6.74 5.82
N GLY A 18 6.57 -5.67 6.42
CA GLY A 18 7.97 -5.55 6.83
C GLY A 18 8.35 -6.57 7.89
N GLU A 19 7.56 -6.68 8.95
CA GLU A 19 7.73 -7.68 10.02
C GLU A 19 7.66 -9.12 9.49
N ALA A 20 6.79 -9.39 8.51
CA ALA A 20 6.69 -10.67 7.82
C ALA A 20 7.86 -10.93 6.84
N GLY A 21 8.73 -9.93 6.59
CA GLY A 21 9.83 -10.01 5.63
C GLY A 21 9.38 -10.12 4.18
N ALA A 22 8.19 -9.60 3.85
CA ALA A 22 7.56 -9.64 2.53
C ALA A 22 7.43 -8.25 1.88
N ALA A 23 8.11 -7.23 2.39
CA ALA A 23 7.97 -5.84 1.94
C ALA A 23 9.03 -5.37 0.92
N ASP A 24 9.97 -6.22 0.49
CA ASP A 24 11.10 -5.78 -0.36
C ASP A 24 10.62 -5.13 -1.68
N ARG A 25 9.69 -5.79 -2.38
CA ARG A 25 9.09 -5.24 -3.60
C ARG A 25 8.18 -4.06 -3.31
N LEU A 26 7.47 -4.06 -2.18
CA LEU A 26 6.64 -2.94 -1.75
C LEU A 26 7.49 -1.68 -1.54
N HIS A 27 8.62 -1.76 -0.86
CA HIS A 27 9.51 -0.61 -0.64
C HIS A 27 10.15 -0.11 -1.96
N ALA A 28 10.41 -1.02 -2.90
CA ALA A 28 11.03 -0.66 -4.18
C ALA A 28 10.03 -0.09 -5.21
N GLN A 29 8.77 -0.55 -5.19
CA GLN A 29 7.79 -0.29 -6.25
C GLN A 29 6.52 0.42 -5.77
N GLY A 30 6.29 0.47 -4.46
CA GLY A 30 5.15 1.15 -3.84
C GLY A 30 5.25 2.66 -4.02
N LEU A 31 4.10 3.29 -4.26
CA LEU A 31 4.03 4.73 -4.45
C LEU A 31 3.43 5.37 -3.19
N PRO A 32 4.24 6.07 -2.37
CA PRO A 32 3.71 6.78 -1.22
C PRO A 32 2.75 7.88 -1.68
N HIS A 33 1.65 8.04 -0.95
CA HIS A 33 0.63 9.04 -1.22
C HIS A 33 0.30 9.81 0.05
N GLU A 34 0.70 11.09 0.06
CA GLU A 34 0.68 11.96 1.23
C GLU A 34 -0.65 12.67 1.46
N GLY A 35 -1.61 12.51 0.56
CA GLY A 35 -2.88 13.23 0.65
C GLY A 35 -3.82 12.90 -0.50
N ILE A 36 -5.10 13.16 -0.32
CA ILE A 36 -6.13 12.93 -1.35
C ILE A 36 -6.76 14.25 -1.80
N SER A 37 -7.48 14.22 -2.92
CA SER A 37 -8.27 15.37 -3.39
C SER A 37 -9.73 14.95 -3.54
N LEU A 38 -10.63 15.71 -2.93
CA LEU A 38 -12.07 15.52 -3.04
C LEU A 38 -12.64 16.61 -3.95
N ALA A 39 -13.32 16.24 -5.03
CA ALA A 39 -13.96 17.21 -5.93
C ALA A 39 -15.45 17.30 -5.62
N PHE A 40 -15.89 18.45 -5.10
CA PHE A 40 -17.30 18.76 -4.84
C PHE A 40 -17.51 20.27 -4.79
N ASP A 41 -18.75 20.71 -4.99
CA ASP A 41 -19.12 22.14 -5.01
C ASP A 41 -18.36 22.96 -6.08
N GLY A 42 -18.10 22.35 -7.24
CA GLY A 42 -17.41 23.01 -8.36
C GLY A 42 -15.92 23.25 -8.15
N ARG A 43 -15.30 22.67 -7.12
CA ARG A 43 -13.88 22.86 -6.77
C ARG A 43 -13.24 21.57 -6.28
N ALA A 44 -11.92 21.50 -6.39
CA ALA A 44 -11.11 20.44 -5.79
C ALA A 44 -10.63 20.88 -4.41
N HIS A 45 -10.83 20.04 -3.40
CA HIS A 45 -10.39 20.26 -2.03
C HIS A 45 -9.25 19.29 -1.74
N ARG A 46 -8.05 19.82 -1.53
CA ARG A 46 -6.86 19.03 -1.18
C ARG A 46 -6.89 18.71 0.33
N ILE A 47 -6.72 17.45 0.68
CA ILE A 47 -6.47 16.98 2.04
C ILE A 47 -5.04 16.49 2.10
N ASP A 48 -4.19 17.23 2.80
CA ASP A 48 -2.81 16.83 3.09
C ASP A 48 -2.80 15.91 4.32
N MET A 49 -2.80 14.60 4.08
CA MET A 49 -2.84 13.61 5.17
C MET A 49 -1.54 13.61 5.95
N SER A 50 -0.40 13.75 5.28
CA SER A 50 0.92 13.79 5.92
C SER A 50 1.01 14.93 6.94
N ALA A 51 0.62 16.14 6.55
CA ALA A 51 0.59 17.28 7.46
C ALA A 51 -0.41 17.09 8.62
N LEU A 52 -1.58 16.50 8.36
CA LEU A 52 -2.64 16.33 9.35
C LEU A 52 -2.42 15.16 10.33
N THR A 53 -1.56 14.19 10.00
CA THR A 53 -1.39 12.95 10.76
C THR A 53 0.02 12.78 11.36
N GLY A 54 0.84 13.82 11.31
CA GLY A 54 2.20 13.79 11.85
C GLY A 54 3.18 13.00 10.97
N GLY A 55 3.05 13.13 9.65
CA GLY A 55 3.95 12.53 8.65
C GLY A 55 3.51 11.17 8.11
N LYS A 56 2.34 10.65 8.51
CA LYS A 56 1.85 9.36 7.99
C LYS A 56 1.32 9.50 6.57
N HIS A 57 1.44 8.43 5.80
CA HIS A 57 0.95 8.35 4.44
C HIS A 57 0.35 6.97 4.17
N VAL A 58 -0.35 6.84 3.04
CA VAL A 58 -0.74 5.55 2.50
C VAL A 58 0.17 5.18 1.35
N THR A 59 0.34 3.90 1.08
CA THR A 59 1.14 3.41 -0.04
C THR A 59 0.23 2.78 -1.08
N VAL A 60 0.35 3.21 -2.33
CA VAL A 60 -0.33 2.54 -3.44
C VAL A 60 0.53 1.36 -3.88
N TYR A 61 0.00 0.17 -3.68
CA TYR A 61 0.61 -1.08 -4.09
C TYR A 61 -0.48 -2.12 -4.35
N GLY A 62 -0.41 -2.81 -5.48
CA GLY A 62 -1.51 -3.66 -5.93
C GLY A 62 -1.72 -4.90 -5.04
N GLN A 63 -2.98 -5.30 -4.89
CA GLN A 63 -3.33 -6.45 -4.06
C GLN A 63 -2.74 -7.77 -4.60
N THR A 64 -2.64 -7.89 -5.94
CA THR A 64 -2.02 -9.06 -6.59
C THR A 64 -0.55 -9.17 -6.21
N GLU A 65 0.14 -8.04 -6.12
CA GLU A 65 1.55 -7.95 -5.78
C GLU A 65 1.78 -8.31 -4.31
N VAL A 66 0.96 -7.78 -3.39
CA VAL A 66 0.97 -8.21 -1.97
C VAL A 66 0.77 -9.71 -1.84
N THR A 67 -0.18 -10.26 -2.59
CA THR A 67 -0.47 -11.71 -2.58
C THR A 67 0.72 -12.50 -3.10
N LEU A 68 1.33 -12.06 -4.20
CA LEU A 68 2.52 -12.69 -4.78
C LEU A 68 3.68 -12.71 -3.79
N ASP A 69 3.97 -11.58 -3.14
CA ASP A 69 5.09 -11.45 -2.19
C ASP A 69 4.91 -12.37 -0.98
N LEU A 70 3.70 -12.44 -0.43
CA LEU A 70 3.37 -13.34 0.68
C LEU A 70 3.48 -14.81 0.27
N MET A 71 3.02 -15.18 -0.93
CA MET A 71 3.14 -16.56 -1.43
C MET A 71 4.59 -16.96 -1.66
N GLN A 72 5.41 -16.08 -2.25
CA GLN A 72 6.84 -16.31 -2.43
C GLN A 72 7.55 -16.46 -1.09
N LYS A 73 7.22 -15.60 -0.11
CA LYS A 73 7.83 -15.70 1.21
C LYS A 73 7.46 -16.99 1.93
N ARG A 74 6.21 -17.43 1.81
CA ARG A 74 5.71 -18.69 2.36
C ARG A 74 6.40 -19.90 1.72
N GLU A 75 6.53 -19.91 0.39
CA GLU A 75 7.19 -20.97 -0.36
C GLU A 75 8.67 -21.08 0.02
N ALA A 76 9.38 -19.95 0.09
CA ALA A 76 10.78 -19.91 0.54
C ALA A 76 10.97 -20.42 1.98
N ALA A 77 9.96 -20.27 2.84
CA ALA A 77 9.94 -20.79 4.20
C ALA A 77 9.53 -22.28 4.29
N GLY A 78 9.12 -22.92 3.19
CA GLY A 78 8.71 -24.32 3.16
C GLY A 78 7.39 -24.62 3.90
N LEU A 79 6.53 -23.61 4.08
CA LEU A 79 5.28 -23.74 4.84
C LEU A 79 4.13 -24.29 3.97
N GLN A 80 3.31 -25.19 4.54
CA GLN A 80 2.13 -25.76 3.89
C GLN A 80 0.84 -24.97 4.18
N THR A 81 -0.26 -25.27 3.47
CA THR A 81 -1.57 -24.60 3.62
C THR A 81 -2.51 -25.43 4.48
#